data_AF-A0A3M2DIX8-F1
#
_entry.id   AF-A0A3M2DIX8-F1
#
_cell.length_a   1.000
_cell.length_b   1.000
_cell.length_c   1.000
_cell.angle_alpha   90.00
_cell.angle_beta   90.00
_cell.angle_gamma   90.00
#
_symmetry.space_group_name_H-M   'P 1'
#
loop_
_entity.id
_entity.type
_entity.pdbx_description
1 polymer ?
#
loop_
_entity_poly.entity_id
_entity_poly.type
_entity_poly.pdbx_seq_one_letter_code
_entity_poly.pdbx_strand_id
1 'polypeptide(L)' 'MKRTHRTILITGSTDGIGRLAAQRLAQAGHAVWIHGRN' A
#
# COMPACT_ATOMS: atom_id res chain seq x y z
N MET A 1 -15.92 -2.69 15.00
CA MET A 1 -15.68 -2.47 13.55
C MET A 1 -14.92 -3.66 12.98
N LYS A 2 -15.42 -4.32 11.92
CA LYS A 2 -14.66 -5.37 11.20
C LYS A 2 -13.50 -4.71 10.44
N ARG A 3 -12.25 -4.97 10.83
CA ARG A 3 -11.10 -4.67 9.96
C ARG A 3 -11.10 -5.68 8.81
N THR A 4 -11.31 -5.21 7.58
CA THR A 4 -11.33 -6.08 6.40
C THR A 4 -9.89 -6.27 5.91
N HIS A 5 -9.36 -7.50 5.93
CA HIS A 5 -8.08 -7.80 5.30
C HIS A 5 -8.24 -7.84 3.78
N ARG A 6 -7.33 -7.23 3.03
CA ARG A 6 -7.42 -7.09 1.56
C ARG A 6 -6.03 -7.19 0.94
N THR A 7 -5.99 -7.59 -0.33
CA THR A 7 -4.78 -7.52 -1.17
C THR A 7 -4.89 -6.30 -2.09
N ILE A 8 -3.88 -5.43 -2.10
CA ILE A 8 -3.91 -4.11 -2.74
C ILE A 8 -2.66 -3.96 -3.62
N LEU A 9 -2.80 -3.43 -4.84
CA LEU A 9 -1.70 -3.02 -5.72
C LEU A 9 -1.63 -1.50 -5.78
N ILE A 10 -0.45 -0.91 -5.52
CA ILE A 10 -0.22 0.53 -5.63
C ILE A 10 0.88 0.80 -6.67
N THR A 11 0.54 1.53 -7.73
CA THR A 11 1.47 2.00 -8.75
C THR A 11 1.98 3.41 -8.42
N GLY A 12 3.12 3.82 -9.00
CA GLY A 12 3.72 5.12 -8.68
C GLY A 12 4.27 5.19 -7.25
N SER A 13 4.73 4.05 -6.71
CA SER A 13 5.10 3.89 -5.30
C SER A 13 6.58 4.10 -5.01
N THR A 14 7.36 4.62 -5.96
CA THR A 14 8.79 4.90 -5.73
C THR A 14 8.97 5.85 -4.53
N ASP A 15 8.23 6.96 -4.53
CA ASP A 15 8.36 8.03 -3.52
C ASP A 15 6.99 8.64 -3.14
N GLY A 16 7.02 9.68 -2.31
CA GLY A 16 5.89 10.59 -2.08
C GLY A 16 4.61 9.91 -1.59
N ILE A 17 3.47 10.29 -2.18
CA ILE A 17 2.14 9.86 -1.74
C ILE A 17 1.94 8.36 -1.95
N GLY A 18 2.44 7.79 -3.07
CA GLY A 18 2.32 6.36 -3.35
C GLY A 18 3.02 5.52 -2.28
N ARG A 19 4.25 5.88 -1.92
CA ARG A 19 5.01 5.22 -0.84
C ARG A 19 4.32 5.36 0.51
N LEU A 20 3.84 6.55 0.87
CA LEU A 20 3.17 6.78 2.14
C LEU A 20 1.85 6.00 2.24
N ALA A 21 1.07 5.94 1.15
CA ALA A 21 -0.16 5.17 1.09
C ALA A 21 0.11 3.67 1.28
N ALA A 22 1.14 3.12 0.63
CA ALA A 22 1.55 1.73 0.78
C ALA A 22 1.90 1.39 2.24
N GLN A 23 2.69 2.25 2.88
CA GLN A 23 3.07 2.08 4.28
C GLN A 23 1.85 2.09 5.21
N ARG A 24 0.94 3.05 5.05
CA ARG A 24 -0.27 3.14 5.88
C ARG A 24 -1.19 1.94 5.71
N LEU A 25 -1.37 1.45 4.49
CA LEU A 25 -2.21 0.29 4.21
C LEU A 25 -1.58 -1.02 4.72
N ALA A 26 -0.26 -1.17 4.62
CA ALA A 26 0.44 -2.29 5.21
C ALA A 26 0.34 -2.27 6.75
N GLN A 27 0.52 -1.10 7.39
CA GLN A 27 0.35 -0.92 8.83
C GLN A 27 -1.09 -1.18 9.31
N ALA A 28 -2.08 -0.92 8.45
CA ALA A 28 -3.47 -1.27 8.72
C ALA A 28 -3.75 -2.79 8.64
N GLY A 29 -2.76 -3.59 8.21
CA GLY A 29 -2.82 -5.04 8.15
C GLY A 29 -3.30 -5.57 6.81
N HIS A 30 -3.16 -4.82 5.71
CA HIS A 30 -3.45 -5.33 4.37
C HIS A 30 -2.20 -5.92 3.71
N ALA A 31 -2.38 -6.88 2.80
CA ALA A 31 -1.32 -7.31 1.90
C ALA A 31 -1.17 -6.26 0.79
N VAL A 32 -0.01 -5.61 0.69
CA VAL A 32 0.22 -4.53 -0.26
C VAL A 32 1.36 -4.89 -1.20
N TRP A 33 1.08 -4.86 -2.49
CA TRP A 33 2.03 -4.96 -3.58
C TRP A 33 2.28 -3.56 -4.13
N ILE A 34 3.54 -3.24 -4.40
CA ILE A 34 3.92 -1.92 -4.91
C ILE A 34 4.64 -2.05 -6.24
N HIS A 35 4.38 -1.11 -7.14
CA HIS A 35 5.10 -0.92 -8.39
C HIS A 35 5.57 0.53 -8.49
N GLY A 36 6.83 0.72 -8.87
CA GLY A 36 7.49 2.01 -9.06
C GLY A 36 8.29 2.04 -10.36
N ARG A 37 8.88 3.19 -10.68
CA ARG A 37 9.72 3.35 -11.87
C ARG A 37 11.10 2.68 -11.75
N ASN A 38 11.48 2.24 -10.54
CA ASN A 38 12.72 1.55 -10.20
C ASN A 38 12.43 0.46 -9.16
#